data_AF-D7GQA3-F1
#
_entry.id   AF-D7GQA3-F1
#
_cell.length_a   1.000
_cell.length_b   1.000
_cell.length_c   1.000
_cell.angle_alpha   90.00
_cell.angle_beta   90.00
_cell.angle_gamma   90.00
#
_symmetry.space_group_name_H-M   'P 1'
#
loop_
_entity.id
_entity.type
_entity.pdbx_description
1 polymer ?
#
loop_
_entity_poly.entity_id
_entity_poly.type
_entity_poly.pdbx_seq_one_letter_code
_entity_poly.pdbx_strand_id
1 'polypeptide(L)'
;MIYIAAHKEFDVPRLENYVPLQVGAEGKERLGYLQDNTGDNISIKNQNFCELTGLYWIWKNTTDEYKGLVHYRRYFGKSNLSSKMTNVYTYDEMLGFLKGADIVLPYIEYFKQNAKEELLVECCTPEIFDELRRIVANMHPEYITAFDQYFAQNKSVLFNMMFCRAEIFDAYCEWLFSVLFELEKTVDLSKLNSYQKRLYGFLSERLLNVWLIKNNKK
;
A
#
# COMPACT_ATOMS: atom_id res chain seq x y z
N MET A 1 -0.34 -1.97 -15.96
CA MET A 1 -1.69 -2.45 -15.61
C MET A 1 -2.11 -1.93 -14.24
N ILE A 2 -3.41 -2.00 -13.91
CA ILE A 2 -3.94 -1.79 -12.55
C ILE A 2 -4.37 -3.16 -11.98
N TYR A 3 -3.73 -3.59 -10.91
CA TYR A 3 -4.00 -4.87 -10.27
C TYR A 3 -5.05 -4.72 -9.17
N ILE A 4 -6.00 -5.65 -9.12
CA ILE A 4 -7.08 -5.68 -8.13
C ILE A 4 -6.75 -6.75 -7.09
N ALA A 5 -6.29 -6.33 -5.91
CA ALA A 5 -6.02 -7.24 -4.80
C ALA A 5 -7.32 -7.87 -4.27
N ALA A 6 -7.37 -9.20 -4.30
CA ALA A 6 -8.50 -10.00 -3.85
C ALA A 6 -8.02 -11.21 -3.03
N HIS A 7 -8.74 -11.57 -1.97
CA HIS A 7 -8.49 -12.79 -1.17
C HIS A 7 -9.65 -13.79 -1.26
N LYS A 8 -10.65 -13.49 -2.09
CA LYS A 8 -11.84 -14.31 -2.36
C LYS A 8 -12.43 -13.92 -3.71
N GLU A 9 -13.31 -14.76 -4.24
CA GLU A 9 -14.04 -14.45 -5.46
C GLU A 9 -14.85 -13.16 -5.34
N PHE A 10 -14.94 -12.44 -6.45
CA PHE A 10 -15.70 -11.21 -6.58
C PHE A 10 -16.13 -10.97 -8.03
N ASP A 11 -17.08 -10.06 -8.21
CA ASP A 11 -17.50 -9.62 -9.53
C ASP A 11 -16.40 -8.77 -10.17
N VAL A 12 -15.54 -9.43 -10.95
CA VAL A 12 -14.42 -8.77 -11.64
C VAL A 12 -14.97 -7.73 -12.63
N PRO A 13 -14.55 -6.46 -12.53
CA PRO A 13 -15.03 -5.43 -13.43
C PRO A 13 -14.59 -5.71 -14.86
N ARG A 14 -15.49 -5.48 -15.82
CA ARG A 14 -15.17 -5.52 -17.25
C ARG A 14 -14.50 -4.21 -17.67
N LEU A 15 -13.31 -3.95 -17.13
CA LEU A 15 -12.47 -2.79 -17.43
C LEU A 15 -11.16 -3.25 -18.05
N GLU A 16 -10.78 -2.61 -19.16
CA GLU A 16 -9.51 -2.88 -19.81
C GLU A 16 -8.33 -2.50 -18.89
N ASN A 17 -7.28 -3.33 -18.89
CA ASN A 17 -6.08 -3.15 -18.06
C ASN A 17 -6.29 -3.22 -16.54
N TYR A 18 -7.47 -3.64 -16.08
CA TYR A 18 -7.73 -4.02 -14.69
C TYR A 18 -7.64 -5.53 -14.54
N VAL A 19 -6.69 -6.01 -13.72
CA VAL A 19 -6.35 -7.44 -13.63
C VAL A 19 -6.52 -7.94 -12.20
N PRO A 20 -7.37 -8.95 -11.94
CA PRO A 20 -7.49 -9.52 -10.61
C PRO A 20 -6.19 -10.24 -10.19
N LEU A 21 -5.74 -9.98 -8.96
CA LEU A 21 -4.58 -10.59 -8.32
C LEU A 21 -5.01 -11.18 -6.98
N GLN A 22 -4.93 -12.50 -6.87
CA GLN A 22 -5.13 -13.22 -5.62
C GLN A 22 -3.93 -12.96 -4.69
N VAL A 23 -4.19 -12.23 -3.61
CA VAL A 23 -3.19 -11.94 -2.57
C VAL A 23 -3.23 -12.98 -1.45
N GLY A 24 -2.06 -13.32 -0.91
CA GLY A 24 -1.90 -14.41 0.05
C GLY A 24 -2.38 -15.74 -0.52
N ALA A 25 -2.06 -16.00 -1.79
CA ALA A 25 -2.38 -17.23 -2.49
C ALA A 25 -1.63 -18.46 -1.94
N GLU A 26 -0.51 -18.27 -1.23
CA GLU A 26 0.29 -19.36 -0.70
C GLU A 26 -0.53 -20.28 0.20
N GLY A 27 -0.51 -21.59 -0.10
CA GLY A 27 -1.30 -22.60 0.60
C GLY A 27 -2.83 -22.47 0.49
N LYS A 28 -3.37 -21.62 -0.40
CA LYS A 28 -4.82 -21.43 -0.60
C LYS A 28 -5.30 -21.98 -1.94
N GLU A 29 -6.60 -22.25 -2.03
CA GLU A 29 -7.25 -22.63 -3.29
C GLU A 29 -7.14 -21.51 -4.33
N ARG A 30 -7.03 -21.91 -5.60
CA ARG A 30 -6.88 -20.97 -6.71
C ARG A 30 -8.23 -20.38 -7.08
N LEU A 31 -8.31 -19.05 -7.15
CA LEU A 31 -9.53 -18.33 -7.53
C LEU A 31 -9.68 -18.12 -9.05
N GLY A 32 -8.75 -18.66 -9.84
CA GLY A 32 -8.69 -18.42 -11.29
C GLY A 32 -8.12 -17.05 -11.70
N TYR A 33 -7.48 -16.34 -10.75
CA TYR A 33 -6.82 -15.05 -10.98
C TYR A 33 -5.30 -15.23 -11.11
N LEU A 34 -4.58 -14.13 -11.43
CA LEU A 34 -3.15 -14.11 -11.15
C LEU A 34 -2.91 -14.35 -9.66
N GLN A 35 -1.78 -14.97 -9.31
CA GLN A 35 -1.49 -15.31 -7.91
C GLN A 35 -0.17 -14.69 -7.49
N ASP A 36 -0.18 -14.08 -6.29
CA ASP A 36 1.00 -13.42 -5.72
C ASP A 36 2.04 -14.40 -5.17
N ASN A 37 1.86 -15.71 -5.30
CA ASN A 37 2.78 -16.74 -4.79
C ASN A 37 3.64 -17.37 -5.91
N THR A 38 3.89 -16.63 -6.98
CA THR A 38 4.73 -17.05 -8.10
C THR A 38 5.95 -16.13 -8.24
N GLY A 39 7.04 -16.63 -8.83
CA GLY A 39 8.28 -15.84 -8.96
C GLY A 39 8.84 -15.38 -7.62
N ASP A 40 9.41 -14.17 -7.57
CA ASP A 40 9.90 -13.58 -6.33
C ASP A 40 8.72 -12.97 -5.54
N ASN A 41 8.46 -13.49 -4.34
CA ASN A 41 7.24 -13.17 -3.62
C ASN A 41 7.32 -13.29 -2.10
N ILE A 42 6.32 -12.70 -1.44
CA ILE A 42 6.10 -12.77 0.00
C ILE A 42 4.66 -13.19 0.34
N SER A 43 4.01 -13.98 -0.51
CA SER A 43 2.59 -14.35 -0.36
C SER A 43 2.26 -14.96 0.99
N ILE A 44 3.16 -15.79 1.52
CA ILE A 44 3.04 -16.40 2.86
C ILE A 44 2.89 -15.37 4.00
N LYS A 45 3.35 -14.13 3.80
CA LYS A 45 3.30 -13.05 4.80
C LYS A 45 1.97 -12.28 4.81
N ASN A 46 1.01 -12.62 3.95
CA ASN A 46 -0.23 -11.87 3.74
C ASN A 46 -1.05 -11.65 5.02
N GLN A 47 -0.97 -12.55 6.00
CA GLN A 47 -1.66 -12.36 7.28
C GLN A 47 -1.24 -11.06 8.00
N ASN A 48 0.02 -10.62 7.82
CA ASN A 48 0.58 -9.45 8.48
C ASN A 48 0.84 -8.29 7.51
N PHE A 49 1.13 -8.60 6.25
CA PHE A 49 1.42 -7.64 5.18
C PHE A 49 0.19 -7.26 4.33
N CYS A 50 -0.92 -8.01 4.44
CA CYS A 50 -2.15 -7.75 3.71
C CYS A 50 -1.90 -7.57 2.20
N GLU A 51 -2.48 -6.55 1.56
CA GLU A 51 -2.36 -6.28 0.14
C GLU A 51 -0.91 -5.96 -0.31
N LEU A 52 0.03 -5.71 0.62
CA LEU A 52 1.43 -5.50 0.27
C LEU A 52 2.08 -6.73 -0.35
N THR A 53 1.55 -7.94 -0.13
CA THR A 53 2.06 -9.12 -0.85
C THR A 53 1.79 -9.02 -2.35
N GLY A 54 0.65 -8.44 -2.72
CA GLY A 54 0.34 -8.06 -4.10
C GLY A 54 1.23 -6.92 -4.59
N LEU A 55 1.41 -5.86 -3.79
CA LEU A 55 2.31 -4.75 -4.11
C LEU A 55 3.74 -5.22 -4.42
N TYR A 56 4.29 -6.09 -3.55
CA TYR A 56 5.61 -6.71 -3.71
C TYR A 56 5.68 -7.55 -4.99
N TRP A 57 4.67 -8.39 -5.23
CA TRP A 57 4.65 -9.25 -6.40
C TRP A 57 4.64 -8.44 -7.70
N ILE A 58 3.86 -7.35 -7.75
CA ILE A 58 3.82 -6.43 -8.91
C ILE A 58 5.19 -5.78 -9.14
N TRP A 59 5.83 -5.31 -8.07
CA TRP A 59 7.17 -4.73 -8.15
C TRP A 59 8.17 -5.71 -8.77
N LYS A 60 8.16 -6.97 -8.35
CA LYS A 60 9.21 -7.94 -8.68
C LYS A 60 8.97 -8.74 -9.96
N ASN A 61 7.71 -8.87 -10.40
CA ASN A 61 7.33 -9.83 -11.44
C ASN A 61 6.69 -9.19 -12.67
N THR A 62 6.51 -7.87 -12.72
CA THR A 62 5.85 -7.19 -13.85
C THR A 62 6.71 -6.06 -14.42
N THR A 63 6.59 -5.87 -15.74
CA THR A 63 7.32 -4.87 -16.52
C THR A 63 6.39 -3.83 -17.15
N ASP A 64 5.21 -3.61 -16.56
CA ASP A 64 4.26 -2.60 -17.03
C ASP A 64 4.89 -1.21 -16.96
N GLU A 65 4.64 -0.36 -17.97
CA GLU A 65 5.08 1.05 -17.95
C GLU A 65 4.40 1.84 -16.82
N TYR A 66 3.14 1.54 -16.55
CA TYR A 66 2.36 2.11 -15.45
C TYR A 66 1.85 1.00 -14.56
N LYS A 67 2.07 1.14 -13.25
CA LYS A 67 1.70 0.16 -12.23
C LYS A 67 0.67 0.76 -11.30
N GLY A 68 -0.35 -0.02 -10.97
CA GLY A 68 -1.34 0.37 -9.97
C GLY A 68 -1.84 -0.79 -9.14
N LEU A 69 -2.29 -0.47 -7.94
CA LEU A 69 -2.91 -1.40 -7.01
C LEU A 69 -4.22 -0.78 -6.51
N VAL A 70 -5.30 -1.55 -6.61
CA VAL A 70 -6.62 -1.24 -6.03
C VAL A 70 -7.14 -2.46 -5.29
N HIS A 71 -8.23 -2.30 -4.53
CA HIS A 71 -8.83 -3.40 -3.79
C HIS A 71 -10.07 -3.93 -4.52
N TYR A 72 -10.40 -5.21 -4.32
CA TYR A 72 -11.58 -5.82 -4.95
C TYR A 72 -12.93 -5.11 -4.66
N ARG A 73 -12.99 -4.28 -3.60
CA ARG A 73 -14.16 -3.44 -3.25
C ARG A 73 -13.92 -1.94 -3.27
N ARG A 74 -12.70 -1.47 -3.58
CA ARG A 74 -12.38 -0.04 -3.58
C ARG A 74 -11.54 0.27 -4.81
N TYR A 75 -12.07 1.15 -5.64
CA TYR A 75 -11.49 1.58 -6.89
C TYR A 75 -11.39 3.10 -6.90
N PHE A 76 -10.51 3.64 -7.75
CA PHE A 76 -10.55 5.06 -8.09
C PHE A 76 -11.82 5.33 -8.90
N GLY A 77 -12.64 6.27 -8.45
CA GLY A 77 -13.93 6.52 -9.08
C GLY A 77 -14.43 7.96 -8.91
N LYS A 78 -15.46 8.27 -9.68
CA LYS A 78 -16.06 9.60 -9.86
C LYS A 78 -16.86 10.08 -8.64
N SER A 79 -17.14 9.20 -7.68
CA SER A 79 -17.92 9.52 -6.49
C SER A 79 -17.62 8.55 -5.35
N ASN A 80 -17.38 9.09 -4.15
CA ASN A 80 -17.23 8.30 -2.92
C ASN A 80 -18.57 7.74 -2.39
N LEU A 81 -19.70 8.14 -2.97
CA LEU A 81 -21.04 7.72 -2.55
C LEU A 81 -21.62 6.60 -3.42
N SER A 82 -20.88 6.16 -4.44
CA SER A 82 -21.37 5.17 -5.40
C SER A 82 -20.47 3.95 -5.50
N SER A 83 -21.08 2.78 -5.39
CA SER A 83 -20.46 1.49 -5.67
C SER A 83 -20.71 0.99 -7.10
N LYS A 84 -21.33 1.81 -7.97
CA LYS A 84 -21.64 1.42 -9.34
C LYS A 84 -20.34 1.33 -10.15
N MET A 85 -20.14 0.21 -10.84
CA MET A 85 -18.94 -0.01 -11.64
C MET A 85 -18.77 1.01 -12.78
N THR A 86 -19.88 1.57 -13.28
CA THR A 86 -19.88 2.66 -14.28
C THR A 86 -19.22 3.95 -13.77
N ASN A 87 -19.01 4.09 -12.46
CA ASN A 87 -18.37 5.24 -11.84
C ASN A 87 -16.89 5.01 -11.54
N VAL A 88 -16.35 3.83 -11.82
CA VAL A 88 -14.91 3.58 -11.74
C VAL A 88 -14.22 4.26 -12.92
N TYR A 89 -13.08 4.88 -12.68
CA TYR A 89 -12.29 5.49 -13.77
C TYR A 89 -11.73 4.40 -14.69
N THR A 90 -11.74 4.65 -15.99
CA THR A 90 -11.07 3.78 -16.96
C THR A 90 -9.55 3.94 -16.87
N TYR A 91 -8.81 2.98 -17.43
CA TYR A 91 -7.35 3.08 -17.50
C TYR A 91 -6.88 4.35 -18.22
N ASP A 92 -7.56 4.74 -19.31
CA ASP A 92 -7.23 5.97 -20.05
C ASP A 92 -7.50 7.25 -19.24
N GLU A 93 -8.58 7.28 -18.46
CA GLU A 93 -8.84 8.39 -17.53
C GLU A 93 -7.73 8.47 -16.46
N MET A 94 -7.30 7.33 -15.92
CA MET A 94 -6.20 7.24 -14.96
C MET A 94 -4.87 7.73 -15.55
N LEU A 95 -4.55 7.37 -16.80
CA LEU A 95 -3.39 7.91 -17.52
C LEU A 95 -3.51 9.42 -17.75
N GLY A 96 -4.72 9.90 -18.01
CA GLY A 96 -5.03 11.33 -18.14
C GLY A 96 -4.63 12.13 -16.90
N PHE A 97 -4.88 11.60 -15.70
CA PHE A 97 -4.49 12.26 -14.44
C PHE A 97 -2.97 12.41 -14.29
N LEU A 98 -2.20 11.42 -14.76
CA LEU A 98 -0.73 11.45 -14.71
C LEU A 98 -0.09 12.47 -15.66
N LYS A 99 -0.87 13.16 -16.52
CA LYS A 99 -0.34 14.26 -17.34
C LYS A 99 0.01 15.50 -16.51
N GLY A 100 -0.56 15.63 -15.30
CA GLY A 100 -0.32 16.77 -14.40
C GLY A 100 0.10 16.38 -12.99
N ALA A 101 0.32 15.09 -12.72
CA ALA A 101 0.66 14.53 -11.42
C ALA A 101 1.64 13.36 -11.58
N ASP A 102 2.43 13.09 -10.55
CA ASP A 102 3.37 11.97 -10.50
C ASP A 102 2.67 10.66 -10.18
N ILE A 103 1.61 10.73 -9.35
CA ILE A 103 0.93 9.59 -8.77
C ILE A 103 -0.55 9.90 -8.51
N VAL A 104 -1.43 8.94 -8.83
CA VAL A 104 -2.84 8.99 -8.44
C VAL A 104 -3.02 8.22 -7.14
N LEU A 105 -3.62 8.88 -6.15
CA LEU A 105 -3.84 8.36 -4.80
C LEU A 105 -5.30 8.56 -4.37
N PRO A 106 -5.75 7.83 -3.33
CA PRO A 106 -7.05 8.09 -2.73
C PRO A 106 -7.15 9.50 -2.14
N TYR A 107 -8.37 9.89 -1.79
CA TYR A 107 -8.61 11.13 -1.08
C TYR A 107 -7.88 11.14 0.28
N ILE A 108 -7.61 12.35 0.78
CA ILE A 108 -6.94 12.55 2.06
C ILE A 108 -7.95 12.41 3.19
N GLU A 109 -7.62 11.58 4.17
CA GLU A 109 -8.32 11.46 5.44
C GLU A 109 -7.77 12.43 6.47
N TYR A 110 -8.65 12.96 7.33
CA TYR A 110 -8.29 13.86 8.43
C TYR A 110 -8.64 13.22 9.76
N PHE A 111 -7.63 13.08 10.61
CA PHE A 111 -7.75 12.52 11.96
C PHE A 111 -8.07 13.61 12.98
N LYS A 112 -8.66 13.21 14.12
CA LYS A 112 -8.90 14.12 15.25
C LYS A 112 -7.60 14.48 15.98
N GLN A 113 -6.63 13.58 15.93
CA GLN A 113 -5.31 13.67 16.54
C GLN A 113 -4.21 13.59 15.47
N ASN A 114 -2.93 13.69 15.86
CA ASN A 114 -1.84 13.53 14.89
C ASN A 114 -1.70 12.05 14.43
N ALA A 115 -1.02 11.84 13.31
CA ALA A 115 -0.88 10.52 12.70
C ALA A 115 -0.13 9.52 13.59
N LYS A 116 0.76 9.99 14.48
CA LYS A 116 1.43 9.12 15.47
C LYS A 116 0.42 8.59 16.48
N GLU A 117 -0.35 9.48 17.09
CA GLU A 117 -1.36 9.12 18.09
C GLU A 117 -2.43 8.23 17.47
N GLU A 118 -2.91 8.54 16.26
CA GLU A 118 -3.85 7.67 15.52
C GLU A 118 -3.29 6.26 15.32
N LEU A 119 -2.02 6.15 14.90
CA LEU A 119 -1.38 4.85 14.68
C LEU A 119 -1.22 4.06 15.99
N LEU A 120 -0.88 4.72 17.10
CA LEU A 120 -0.67 4.08 18.40
C LEU A 120 -1.98 3.62 19.06
N VAL A 121 -3.08 4.32 18.79
CA VAL A 121 -4.41 3.92 19.29
C VAL A 121 -4.88 2.65 18.58
N GLU A 122 -4.75 2.60 17.26
CA GLU A 122 -5.43 1.59 16.45
C GLU A 122 -4.54 0.40 16.08
N CYS A 123 -3.24 0.61 15.87
CA CYS A 123 -2.45 -0.30 15.02
C CYS A 123 -1.10 -0.75 15.59
N CYS A 124 -0.47 0.04 16.45
CA CYS A 124 0.95 -0.10 16.79
C CYS A 124 1.21 0.15 18.28
N THR A 125 2.28 -0.41 18.84
CA THR A 125 2.73 -0.05 20.20
C THR A 125 3.80 1.04 20.14
N PRO A 126 4.02 1.80 21.24
CA PRO A 126 5.08 2.80 21.30
C PRO A 126 6.47 2.23 20.95
N GLU A 127 6.78 1.02 21.44
CA GLU A 127 8.08 0.36 21.21
C GLU A 127 8.31 0.05 19.74
N ILE A 128 7.28 -0.44 19.04
CA ILE A 128 7.37 -0.73 17.60
C ILE A 128 7.49 0.57 16.80
N PHE A 129 6.77 1.62 17.20
CA PHE A 129 6.89 2.93 16.54
C PHE A 129 8.29 3.53 16.69
N ASP A 130 8.85 3.49 17.89
CA ASP A 130 10.19 4.02 18.16
C ASP A 130 11.25 3.22 17.39
N GLU A 131 11.08 1.90 17.29
CA GLU A 131 11.93 1.03 16.48
C GLU A 131 11.82 1.34 14.98
N LEU A 132 10.61 1.53 14.46
CA LEU A 132 10.39 1.96 13.08
C LEU A 132 11.13 3.27 12.79
N ARG A 133 10.97 4.27 13.66
CA ARG A 133 11.66 5.57 13.52
C ARG A 133 13.18 5.40 13.57
N ARG A 134 13.70 4.56 14.46
CA ARG A 134 15.14 4.24 14.56
C ARG A 134 15.67 3.60 13.27
N ILE A 135 14.94 2.64 12.71
CA ILE A 135 15.30 1.98 11.44
C ILE A 135 15.36 3.00 10.31
N VAL A 136 14.33 3.85 10.16
CA VAL A 136 14.33 4.90 9.14
C VAL A 136 15.50 5.86 9.34
N ALA A 137 15.77 6.31 10.57
CA ALA A 137 16.88 7.21 10.86
C ALA A 137 18.26 6.60 10.54
N ASN A 138 18.43 5.29 10.72
CA ASN A 138 19.70 4.61 10.49
C ASN A 138 19.93 4.23 9.02
N MET A 139 18.90 3.70 8.36
CA MET A 139 19.02 3.21 6.98
C MET A 139 18.80 4.31 5.94
N HIS A 140 17.92 5.25 6.24
CA HIS A 140 17.46 6.31 5.34
C HIS A 140 17.41 7.65 6.08
N PRO A 141 18.54 8.13 6.64
CA PRO A 141 18.58 9.34 7.46
C PRO A 141 17.98 10.56 6.76
N GLU A 142 18.03 10.62 5.44
CA GLU A 142 17.44 11.68 4.62
C GLU A 142 15.90 11.73 4.67
N TYR A 143 15.23 10.68 5.17
CA TYR A 143 13.78 10.60 5.36
C TYR A 143 13.31 11.06 6.75
N ILE A 144 14.20 11.21 7.74
CA ILE A 144 13.77 11.41 9.14
C ILE A 144 12.98 12.72 9.34
N THR A 145 13.35 13.78 8.64
CA THR A 145 12.60 15.05 8.68
C THR A 145 11.19 14.88 8.12
N ALA A 146 11.03 14.17 7.00
CA ALA A 146 9.72 13.89 6.41
C ALA A 146 8.89 12.95 7.30
N PHE A 147 9.55 11.99 7.97
CA PHE A 147 8.93 11.09 8.93
C PHE A 147 8.34 11.88 10.10
N ASP A 148 9.15 12.70 10.76
CA ASP A 148 8.72 13.51 11.90
C ASP A 148 7.63 14.53 11.49
N GLN A 149 7.77 15.16 10.33
CA GLN A 149 6.78 16.07 9.78
C GLN A 149 5.43 15.36 9.56
N TYR A 150 5.43 14.18 8.94
CA TYR A 150 4.21 13.41 8.70
C TYR A 150 3.54 12.98 10.00
N PHE A 151 4.30 12.45 10.95
CA PHE A 151 3.74 11.91 12.17
C PHE A 151 3.24 13.00 13.14
N ALA A 152 3.65 14.26 12.94
CA ALA A 152 3.15 15.43 13.66
C ALA A 152 1.87 16.06 13.07
N GLN A 153 1.52 15.77 11.81
CA GLN A 153 0.27 16.26 11.20
C GLN A 153 -0.90 15.29 11.43
N ASN A 154 -2.12 15.71 11.07
CA ASN A 154 -3.35 14.93 11.26
C ASN A 154 -4.04 14.54 9.95
N LYS A 155 -3.30 14.47 8.84
CA LYS A 155 -3.86 14.09 7.54
C LYS A 155 -3.05 12.97 6.89
N SER A 156 -3.73 12.08 6.17
CA SER A 156 -3.09 10.92 5.55
C SER A 156 -3.82 10.47 4.30
N VAL A 157 -3.06 10.05 3.29
CA VAL A 157 -3.53 9.10 2.28
C VAL A 157 -3.49 7.70 2.90
N LEU A 158 -4.54 6.89 2.73
CA LEU A 158 -4.64 5.52 3.27
C LEU A 158 -4.91 4.50 2.16
N PHE A 159 -5.15 3.24 2.55
CA PHE A 159 -5.53 2.11 1.71
C PHE A 159 -4.42 1.47 0.88
N ASN A 160 -3.18 1.95 0.87
CA ASN A 160 -2.11 1.39 0.01
C ASN A 160 -2.49 1.30 -1.49
N MET A 161 -3.47 2.09 -1.93
CA MET A 161 -3.90 2.15 -3.32
C MET A 161 -3.13 3.25 -4.04
N MET A 162 -2.65 2.97 -5.26
CA MET A 162 -1.90 3.93 -6.05
C MET A 162 -1.95 3.58 -7.54
N PHE A 163 -1.70 4.57 -8.40
CA PHE A 163 -1.41 4.36 -9.82
C PHE A 163 -0.37 5.38 -10.29
N CYS A 164 0.74 4.94 -10.85
CA CYS A 164 1.85 5.80 -11.30
C CYS A 164 2.73 5.10 -12.34
N ARG A 165 3.76 5.80 -12.83
CA ARG A 165 4.82 5.19 -13.66
C ARG A 165 5.59 4.14 -12.86
N ALA A 166 6.07 3.11 -13.55
CA ALA A 166 6.84 2.01 -12.95
C ALA A 166 8.02 2.50 -12.12
N GLU A 167 8.76 3.49 -12.60
CA GLU A 167 9.91 4.07 -11.89
C GLU A 167 9.56 4.63 -10.50
N ILE A 168 8.37 5.23 -10.36
CA ILE A 168 7.87 5.78 -9.08
C ILE A 168 7.42 4.63 -8.18
N PHE A 169 6.67 3.68 -8.75
CA PHE A 169 6.17 2.52 -8.03
C PHE A 169 7.32 1.67 -7.46
N ASP A 170 8.31 1.38 -8.30
CA ASP A 170 9.44 0.52 -7.98
C ASP A 170 10.38 1.19 -6.97
N ALA A 171 10.64 2.50 -7.10
CA ALA A 171 11.41 3.26 -6.11
C ALA A 171 10.70 3.35 -4.75
N TYR A 172 9.36 3.47 -4.73
CA TYR A 172 8.60 3.40 -3.49
C TYR A 172 8.69 2.00 -2.86
N CYS A 173 8.51 0.93 -3.65
CA CYS A 173 8.58 -0.43 -3.15
C CYS A 173 9.97 -0.78 -2.60
N GLU A 174 11.04 -0.40 -3.31
CA GLU A 174 12.41 -0.60 -2.85
C GLU A 174 12.63 0.03 -1.46
N TRP A 175 12.26 1.30 -1.29
CA TRP A 175 12.36 1.97 0.00
C TRP A 175 11.46 1.32 1.06
N LEU A 176 10.18 1.12 0.76
CA LEU A 176 9.18 0.60 1.70
C LEU A 176 9.60 -0.77 2.24
N PHE A 177 9.91 -1.72 1.35
CA PHE A 177 10.23 -3.08 1.76
C PHE A 177 11.59 -3.17 2.43
N SER A 178 12.56 -2.30 2.11
CA SER A 178 13.81 -2.22 2.89
C SER A 178 13.56 -1.90 4.36
N VAL A 179 12.64 -0.98 4.66
CA VAL A 179 12.28 -0.58 6.03
C VAL A 179 11.44 -1.67 6.71
N LEU A 180 10.40 -2.18 6.04
CA LEU A 180 9.48 -3.15 6.64
C LEU A 180 10.16 -4.49 6.92
N PHE A 181 11.05 -4.97 6.04
CA PHE A 181 11.78 -6.21 6.27
C PHE A 181 12.85 -6.07 7.35
N GLU A 182 13.41 -4.89 7.57
CA GLU A 182 14.29 -4.66 8.71
C GLU A 182 13.49 -4.68 10.02
N LEU A 183 12.33 -4.02 10.05
CA LEU A 183 11.45 -3.99 11.22
C LEU A 183 10.92 -5.39 11.56
N GLU A 184 10.61 -6.21 10.54
CA GLU A 184 10.10 -7.56 10.74
C GLU A 184 11.05 -8.46 11.54
N LYS A 185 12.36 -8.19 11.50
CA LYS A 185 13.36 -8.98 12.24
C LYS A 185 13.26 -8.81 13.76
N THR A 186 12.71 -7.68 14.23
CA THR A 186 12.72 -7.32 15.65
C THR A 186 11.33 -7.32 16.29
N VAL A 187 10.26 -7.28 15.49
CA VAL A 187 8.88 -7.24 15.98
C VAL A 187 8.36 -8.64 16.36
N ASP A 188 7.95 -8.78 17.61
CA ASP A 188 7.21 -9.95 18.10
C ASP A 188 5.69 -9.72 17.97
N LEU A 189 5.10 -10.23 16.89
CA LEU A 189 3.66 -10.14 16.62
C LEU A 189 2.78 -10.93 17.60
N SER A 190 3.33 -11.83 18.42
CA SER A 190 2.54 -12.59 19.40
C SER A 190 1.97 -11.70 20.51
N LYS A 191 2.61 -10.54 20.75
CA LYS A 191 2.18 -9.52 21.69
C LYS A 191 1.04 -8.64 21.17
N LEU A 192 0.69 -8.76 19.90
CA LEU A 192 -0.35 -7.98 19.25
C LEU A 192 -1.67 -8.76 19.17
N ASN A 193 -2.78 -8.03 19.28
CA ASN A 193 -4.10 -8.62 19.05
C ASN A 193 -4.32 -8.96 17.56
N SER A 194 -5.38 -9.72 17.25
CA SER A 194 -5.66 -10.17 15.87
C SER A 194 -5.80 -9.04 14.85
N TYR A 195 -6.28 -7.87 15.26
CA TYR A 195 -6.40 -6.70 14.39
C TYR A 195 -5.04 -6.07 14.12
N GLN A 196 -4.25 -5.84 15.17
CA GLN A 196 -2.93 -5.23 15.15
C GLN A 196 -1.88 -6.10 14.45
N LYS A 197 -2.10 -7.42 14.32
CA LYS A 197 -1.21 -8.31 13.54
C LYS A 197 -1.08 -7.91 12.07
N ARG A 198 -2.00 -7.10 11.54
CA ARG A 198 -1.90 -6.45 10.21
C ARG A 198 -0.95 -5.23 10.20
N LEU A 199 -0.08 -5.16 11.20
CA LEU A 199 0.85 -4.08 11.49
C LEU A 199 1.49 -3.52 10.23
N TYR A 200 2.11 -4.35 9.40
CA TYR A 200 2.87 -3.89 8.24
C TYR A 200 1.99 -3.22 7.18
N GLY A 201 0.76 -3.73 6.99
CA GLY A 201 -0.24 -3.09 6.13
C GLY A 201 -0.68 -1.72 6.66
N PHE A 202 -0.75 -1.53 7.98
CA PHE A 202 -1.03 -0.21 8.57
C PHE A 202 0.17 0.73 8.46
N LEU A 203 1.38 0.24 8.74
CA LEU A 203 2.61 1.02 8.67
C LEU A 203 2.88 1.50 7.25
N SER A 204 2.63 0.67 6.22
CA SER A 204 2.85 1.07 4.83
C SER A 204 1.99 2.26 4.40
N GLU A 205 0.76 2.37 4.89
CA GLU A 205 -0.09 3.53 4.61
C GLU A 205 0.56 4.82 5.13
N ARG A 206 1.16 4.77 6.33
CA ARG A 206 1.86 5.91 6.94
C ARG A 206 3.16 6.19 6.19
N LEU A 207 3.92 5.15 5.89
CA LEU A 207 5.20 5.25 5.19
C LEU A 207 5.04 5.76 3.74
N LEU A 208 3.93 5.46 3.05
CA LEU A 208 3.62 6.08 1.76
C LEU A 208 3.63 7.61 1.85
N ASN A 209 2.98 8.16 2.88
CA ASN A 209 2.93 9.62 3.07
C ASN A 209 4.31 10.21 3.38
N VAL A 210 5.11 9.52 4.20
CA VAL A 210 6.51 9.91 4.46
C VAL A 210 7.30 9.94 3.15
N TRP A 211 7.14 8.94 2.29
CA TRP A 211 7.83 8.85 1.01
C TRP A 211 7.42 9.97 0.05
N LEU A 212 6.12 10.29 -0.02
CA LEU A 212 5.60 11.39 -0.83
C LEU A 212 6.18 12.75 -0.40
N ILE A 213 6.20 13.03 0.91
CA ILE A 213 6.77 14.28 1.45
C ILE A 213 8.25 14.37 1.11
N LYS A 214 9.02 13.30 1.36
CA LYS A 214 10.46 13.29 1.11
C LYS A 214 10.78 13.52 -0.37
N ASN A 215 10.04 12.89 -1.26
CA ASN A 215 10.31 12.91 -2.70
C ASN A 215 9.55 14.01 -3.46
N ASN A 216 8.85 14.90 -2.74
CA ASN A 216 8.06 16.00 -3.30
C ASN A 216 7.12 15.58 -4.44
N LYS A 217 6.51 14.40 -4.30
CA LYS A 217 5.62 13.86 -5.34
C LYS A 217 4.27 14.57 -5.29
N LYS A 218 3.75 14.90 -6.47
CA LYS A 218 2.50 15.64 -6.65
C LYS A 218 1.38 14.76 -7.15
#